data_AF-A0A9Q0B0L2-F1
#
_entry.id   AF-A0A9Q0B0L2-F1
#
_cell.length_a   1.000
_cell.length_b   1.000
_cell.length_c   1.000
_cell.angle_alpha   90.00
_cell.angle_beta   90.00
_cell.angle_gamma   90.00
#
_symmetry.space_group_name_H-M   'P 1'
#
loop_
_entity.id
_entity.type
_entity.pdbx_description
1 polymer ?
#
loop_
_entity_poly.entity_id
_entity_poly.type
_entity_poly.pdbx_seq_one_letter_code
_entity_poly.pdbx_strand_id
1 'polypeptide(L)' 'MTADLPEIMRSLNQLFTSGNVLYFNISNTSVWIVVMCNDYARHRDSGQFSVFQGRRSAADPDLERNMIPICLA' A
#
# COMPACT_ATOMS: atom_id res chain seq x y z
N MET A 1 -2.14 -4.03 17.68
CA MET A 1 -1.49 -5.22 17.10
C MET A 1 -0.58 -4.69 16.00
N THR A 2 0.73 -4.72 16.20
CA THR A 2 1.72 -4.29 15.20
C THR A 2 2.29 -5.55 14.57
N ALA A 3 2.04 -5.75 13.29
CA ALA A 3 2.68 -6.82 12.53
C ALA A 3 3.84 -6.23 11.72
N ASP A 4 4.93 -6.98 11.61
CA ASP A 4 6.12 -6.52 10.91
C ASP A 4 5.87 -6.48 9.40
N LEU A 5 6.28 -5.39 8.74
CA LEU A 5 6.05 -5.18 7.30
C LEU A 5 6.49 -6.39 6.44
N PRO A 6 7.69 -6.99 6.62
CA PRO A 6 8.10 -8.14 5.83
C PRO A 6 7.21 -9.37 6.01
N GLU A 7 6.63 -9.56 7.19
CA GLU A 7 5.74 -10.69 7.48
C GLU A 7 4.39 -10.51 6.78
N ILE A 8 3.83 -9.31 6.86
CA ILE A 8 2.58 -8.95 6.16
C ILE A 8 2.78 -9.11 4.65
N MET A 9 3.85 -8.51 4.10
CA MET A 9 4.12 -8.55 2.66
C MET A 9 4.33 -9.98 2.16
N ARG A 10 4.98 -10.85 2.95
CA ARG A 10 5.15 -12.26 2.60
C ARG A 10 3.81 -13.00 2.55
N SER A 11 2.96 -12.79 3.54
CA SER A 11 1.63 -13.40 3.62
C SER A 11 0.75 -12.95 2.45
N LEU A 12 0.78 -11.67 2.09
CA LEU A 12 0.09 -11.14 0.91
C LEU A 12 0.63 -11.74 -0.39
N ASN A 13 1.96 -11.85 -0.53
CA ASN A 13 2.55 -12.41 -1.73
C ASN A 13 2.15 -13.89 -1.97
N GLN A 14 1.91 -14.67 -0.92
CA GLN A 14 1.37 -16.02 -1.04
C GLN A 14 -0.03 -16.02 -1.68
N LEU A 15 -0.88 -15.06 -1.32
CA LEU A 15 -2.23 -14.92 -1.90
C LEU A 15 -2.18 -14.48 -3.37
N PHE A 16 -1.22 -13.61 -3.72
CA PHE A 16 -0.98 -13.21 -5.10
C PHE A 16 -0.48 -14.37 -5.96
N THR A 17 0.54 -15.08 -5.49
CA THR A 17 1.17 -16.19 -6.22
C THR A 17 0.25 -17.39 -6.38
N SER A 18 -0.67 -17.61 -5.43
CA SER A 18 -1.71 -18.65 -5.52
C SER A 18 -2.86 -18.29 -6.47
N GLY A 19 -2.87 -17.08 -7.05
CA GLY A 19 -3.92 -16.63 -7.96
C GLY A 19 -5.24 -16.27 -7.29
N ASN A 20 -5.28 -16.21 -5.96
CA ASN A 20 -6.48 -15.86 -5.21
C ASN A 20 -6.79 -14.35 -5.26
N VAL A 21 -5.78 -13.52 -5.53
CA VAL A 21 -5.91 -12.07 -5.60
C VAL A 21 -5.13 -11.54 -6.80
N LEU A 22 -5.75 -10.63 -7.55
CA LEU A 22 -5.15 -9.99 -8.74
C LEU A 22 -4.43 -8.67 -8.41
N TYR A 23 -4.93 -7.91 -7.44
CA TYR A 23 -4.37 -6.62 -7.04
C TYR A 23 -4.64 -6.34 -5.56
N PHE A 24 -3.71 -5.61 -4.93
CA PHE A 24 -3.86 -5.18 -3.54
C PHE A 24 -4.22 -3.71 -3.45
N ASN A 25 -5.07 -3.40 -2.48
CA ASN A 25 -5.46 -2.04 -2.12
C ASN A 25 -5.07 -1.80 -0.66
N ILE A 26 -4.70 -0.58 -0.33
CA ILE A 26 -4.34 -0.17 1.03
C ILE A 26 -5.21 1.00 1.46
N SER A 27 -5.67 1.00 2.71
CA SER A 27 -6.61 2.00 3.21
C SER A 27 -6.16 2.62 4.52
N ASN A 28 -6.51 3.90 4.72
CA ASN A 28 -6.29 4.66 5.96
C ASN A 28 -4.88 4.46 6.58
N THR A 29 -3.88 4.31 5.72
CA THR A 29 -2.50 4.03 6.12
C THR A 29 -1.65 5.27 5.86
N SER A 30 -0.70 5.54 6.75
CA SER A 30 0.21 6.67 6.56
C SER A 30 1.06 6.49 5.31
N VAL A 31 1.30 7.60 4.62
CA VAL A 31 1.99 7.65 3.33
C VAL A 31 3.33 6.92 3.30
N TRP A 32 4.17 7.11 4.32
CA TRP A 32 5.49 6.48 4.38
C TRP A 32 5.41 4.94 4.39
N ILE A 33 4.40 4.36 5.05
CA ILE A 33 4.19 2.90 5.05
C ILE A 33 3.84 2.42 3.64
N VAL A 34 2.98 3.14 2.92
CA VAL A 34 2.61 2.78 1.55
C VAL A 34 3.83 2.76 0.64
N VAL A 35 4.68 3.78 0.75
CA VAL A 35 5.93 3.88 -0.01
C VAL A 35 6.86 2.72 0.32
N MET A 36 7.09 2.43 1.61
CA MET A 36 7.95 1.32 2.02
C MET A 36 7.40 -0.04 1.57
N CYS A 37 6.09 -0.25 1.63
CA CYS A 37 5.45 -1.48 1.17
C CYS A 37 5.66 -1.67 -0.35
N ASN A 38 5.44 -0.63 -1.14
CA ASN A 38 5.64 -0.70 -2.59
C ASN A 38 7.12 -0.84 -2.96
N ASP A 39 8.02 -0.20 -2.22
CA ASP A 39 9.46 -0.40 -2.36
C ASP A 39 9.87 -1.85 -2.04
N TYR A 40 9.36 -2.41 -0.95
CA TYR A 40 9.58 -3.81 -0.59
C TYR A 40 9.07 -4.77 -1.67
N ALA A 41 7.89 -4.49 -2.24
CA ALA A 41 7.30 -5.29 -3.30
C ALA A 41 8.14 -5.28 -4.58
N ARG A 42 8.64 -4.10 -4.98
CA ARG A 42 9.53 -3.93 -6.15
C ARG A 42 10.81 -4.73 -6.04
N HIS A 43 11.42 -4.76 -4.86
CA HIS A 43 12.66 -5.50 -4.64
C HIS A 43 12.50 -7.03 -4.62
N ARG A 44 11.28 -7.56 -4.65
CA ARG A 44 10.99 -9.00 -4.49
C ARG A 44 9.99 -9.55 -5.52
N ASP A 45 9.79 -8.84 -6.63
CA ASP A 45 8.82 -9.20 -7.68
C ASP A 45 7.42 -9.57 -7.13
N SER A 46 7.04 -8.94 -6.02
CA SER A 46 5.76 -9.16 -5.36
C SER A 46 4.74 -8.14 -5.85
N GLY A 47 3.45 -8.48 -5.78
CA GLY A 47 2.38 -7.56 -6.17
C GLY A 47 2.42 -6.24 -5.40
N GLN A 48 2.50 -5.11 -6.10
CA GLN A 48 2.44 -3.76 -5.52
C GLN A 48 1.00 -3.37 -5.16
N PHE A 49 0.84 -2.44 -4.22
CA PHE A 49 -0.45 -1.82 -3.93
C PHE A 49 -0.83 -0.86 -5.06
N SER A 50 -1.95 -1.15 -5.73
CA SER A 50 -2.40 -0.43 -6.93
C SER A 50 -3.40 0.68 -6.61
N VAL A 51 -4.10 0.60 -5.48
CA VAL A 51 -5.09 1.60 -5.06
C VAL A 51 -4.86 2.00 -3.61
N PHE A 52 -4.88 3.31 -3.36
CA PHE A 52 -4.96 3.88 -2.02
C PHE A 52 -6.37 4.40 -1.73
N GLN A 53 -6.96 3.95 -0.63
CA GLN A 53 -8.25 4.42 -0.13
C GLN A 53 -8.05 5.25 1.13
N GLY A 54 -8.10 6.57 1.00
CA GLY A 54 -8.01 7.50 2.13
C GLY A 54 -9.24 8.35 2.32
N ARG A 55 -9.35 8.94 3.51
CA ARG A 55 -10.34 9.97 3.80
C ARG A 55 -10.01 11.24 3.01
N ARG A 56 -11.01 11.79 2.33
CA ARG A 56 -10.93 13.09 1.67
C ARG A 56 -12.00 14.01 2.23
N SER A 57 -11.60 15.13 2.81
CA SER A 57 -12.54 16.17 3.24
C SER A 57 -11.84 17.53 3.26
N ALA A 58 -12.59 18.63 3.14
CA ALA A 58 -12.02 19.97 3.20
C ALA A 58 -11.29 20.25 4.54
N ALA A 59 -11.66 19.53 5.60
CA ALA A 59 -11.01 19.62 6.91
C ALA A 59 -9.76 18.74 7.05
N ASP A 60 -9.48 17.87 6.07
CA ASP A 60 -8.41 16.88 6.12
C ASP A 60 -7.60 16.92 4.80
N PRO A 61 -6.62 17.83 4.72
CA PRO A 61 -5.82 18.04 3.51
C PRO A 61 -4.68 17.02 3.36
N ASP A 62 -4.49 16.10 4.30
CA ASP A 62 -3.33 15.19 4.31
C ASP A 62 -3.31 14.27 3.09
N LEU A 63 -4.48 13.84 2.62
CA LEU A 63 -4.59 13.07 1.39
C LEU A 63 -4.05 13.87 0.19
N GLU A 64 -4.49 15.13 0.04
CA GLU A 64 -4.15 15.97 -1.11
C GLU A 64 -2.70 16.43 -1.10
N ARG A 65 -2.14 16.69 0.08
CA ARG A 65 -0.74 17.15 0.23
C ARG A 65 0.29 16.04 0.21
N ASN A 66 -0.04 14.86 0.73
CA ASN A 66 0.94 13.79 0.90
C ASN A 66 0.70 12.62 -0.06
N MET A 67 -0.51 12.06 -0.09
CA MET A 67 -0.74 10.79 -0.79
C MET A 67 -1.02 10.97 -2.29
N ILE A 68 -1.80 11.98 -2.68
CA ILE A 68 -2.11 12.23 -4.10
C ILE A 68 -0.84 12.42 -4.94
N PRO A 69 0.15 13.24 -4.53
CA PRO A 69 1.40 13.39 -5.28
C PRO A 69 2.14 12.06 -5.51
N ILE A 70 2.05 11.12 -4.56
CA ILE A 70 2.71 9.82 -4.67
C ILE A 70 1.93 8.86 -5.57
N CYS A 71 0.60 8.90 -5.56
CA CYS A 71 -0.22 8.13 -6.49
C CYS A 71 -0.04 8.57 -7.95
N LEU A 72 0.35 9.83 -8.17
CA LEU A 72 0.56 10.41 -9.50
C LEU A 72 2.00 10.31 -10.00
N ALA A 73 2.93 9.84 -9.16
CA ALA A 73 4.35 9.68 -9.48
C ALA A 73 4.64 8.33 -10.16
#